data_AF-A0A0M6Y2A6-F1
#
_entry.id   AF-A0A0M6Y2A6-F1
#
_cell.length_a   1.000
_cell.length_b   1.000
_cell.length_c   1.000
_cell.angle_alpha   90.00
_cell.angle_beta   90.00
_cell.angle_gamma   90.00
#
_symmetry.space_group_name_H-M   'P 1'
#
loop_
_entity.id
_entity.type
_entity.pdbx_description
1 polymer ?
#
loop_
_entity_poly.entity_id
_entity_poly.type
_entity_poly.pdbx_seq_one_letter_code
_entity_poly.pdbx_strand_id
1 'polypeptide(L)'
;MRDLKDEIEEAQAKVAHLRIRAERPSARLEDEFALEKARNRLLTLELRNLKQGREVRGSSSPKGNPGVVGSRQHMRQAPFTKRTNSEHLPRTAREKAEAAFAAVQGIAAEKKGRV
;
A
#
# COMPACT_ATOMS: atom_id res chain seq x y z
N MET A 1 23.25 4.06 -19.41
CA MET A 1 22.13 3.43 -18.69
C MET A 1 20.88 3.67 -19.51
N ARG A 2 19.95 2.72 -19.66
CA ARG A 2 18.67 3.01 -20.34
C ARG A 2 17.84 3.92 -19.46
N ASP A 3 17.12 4.86 -20.05
CA ASP A 3 16.26 5.74 -19.29
C ASP A 3 15.01 4.98 -18.82
N LEU A 4 14.49 5.34 -17.64
CA LEU A 4 13.29 4.69 -17.10
C LEU A 4 12.09 4.81 -18.05
N LYS A 5 12.06 5.87 -18.87
CA LYS A 5 11.05 6.05 -19.92
C LYS A 5 11.16 4.98 -21.00
N ASP A 6 12.37 4.67 -21.46
CA ASP A 6 12.61 3.63 -22.46
C ASP A 6 12.20 2.25 -21.91
N GLU A 7 12.49 1.98 -20.64
CA GLU A 7 12.06 0.72 -19.98
C GLU A 7 10.53 0.59 -19.91
N ILE A 8 9.82 1.71 -19.70
CA ILE A 8 8.35 1.74 -19.68
C ILE A 8 7.80 1.49 -21.08
N GLU A 9 8.35 2.14 -22.10
CA GLU A 9 7.93 1.95 -23.49
C GLU A 9 8.14 0.51 -23.96
N GLU A 10 9.30 -0.08 -23.66
CA GLU A 10 9.58 -1.50 -23.94
C GLU A 10 8.59 -2.43 -23.24
N ALA A 11 8.25 -2.14 -21.98
CA ALA A 11 7.27 -2.91 -21.23
C ALA A 11 5.85 -2.78 -21.81
N GLN A 12 5.46 -1.59 -22.27
CA GLN A 12 4.17 -1.37 -22.93
C GLN A 12 4.06 -2.16 -24.24
N ALA A 13 5.10 -2.13 -25.08
CA ALA A 13 5.15 -2.93 -26.31
C ALA A 13 5.03 -4.43 -26.01
N LYS A 14 5.69 -4.91 -24.95
CA LYS A 14 5.61 -6.31 -24.52
C LYS A 14 4.20 -6.69 -24.03
N VAL A 15 3.52 -5.82 -23.29
CA VAL A 15 2.12 -6.03 -22.88
C VAL A 15 1.21 -6.11 -24.10
N ALA A 16 1.35 -5.20 -25.06
CA ALA A 16 0.54 -5.20 -26.28
C ALA A 16 0.71 -6.51 -27.07
N HIS A 17 1.96 -6.96 -27.25
CA HIS A 17 2.26 -8.22 -27.92
C HIS A 17 1.64 -9.44 -27.20
N LEU A 18 1.81 -9.52 -25.87
CA LEU A 18 1.26 -10.63 -25.09
C LEU A 18 -0.26 -10.60 -25.01
N ARG A 19 -0.88 -9.43 -25.08
CA ARG A 19 -2.33 -9.28 -25.12
C ARG A 19 -2.91 -9.92 -26.37
N ILE A 20 -2.35 -9.61 -27.54
CA ILE A 20 -2.77 -10.22 -28.81
C ILE A 20 -2.61 -11.75 -28.75
N ARG A 21 -1.54 -12.23 -28.10
CA ARG A 21 -1.28 -13.66 -27.97
C ARG A 21 -2.28 -14.36 -27.04
N ALA A 22 -2.63 -13.75 -25.91
CA ALA A 22 -3.58 -14.29 -24.94
C ALA A 22 -5.05 -14.19 -25.41
N GLU A 23 -5.37 -13.27 -26.32
CA GLU A 23 -6.72 -13.14 -26.91
C GLU A 23 -7.01 -14.20 -28.00
N ARG A 24 -6.01 -15.00 -28.39
CA ARG A 24 -6.21 -16.05 -29.40
C ARG A 24 -7.13 -17.15 -28.85
N PRO A 25 -8.01 -17.74 -29.68
CA PRO A 25 -8.84 -18.89 -29.26
C PRO A 25 -8.03 -20.12 -28.82
N SER A 26 -6.77 -20.21 -29.28
CA SER A 26 -5.82 -21.26 -28.90
C SER A 26 -4.90 -20.86 -27.73
N ALA A 27 -5.15 -19.74 -27.07
CA ALA A 27 -4.33 -19.27 -25.98
C ALA A 27 -4.40 -20.25 -24.81
N ARG A 28 -3.24 -20.49 -24.21
CA ARG A 28 -3.16 -21.33 -23.02
C ARG A 28 -3.08 -20.47 -21.76
N LEU A 29 -3.31 -21.08 -20.60
CA LEU A 29 -3.14 -20.42 -19.30
C LEU A 29 -1.75 -19.80 -19.13
N GLU A 30 -0.70 -20.39 -19.75
CA GLU A 30 0.64 -19.83 -19.71
C GLU A 30 0.75 -18.48 -20.44
N ASP A 31 -0.03 -18.26 -21.50
CA ASP A 31 -0.06 -16.99 -22.24
C ASP A 31 -0.74 -15.88 -21.41
N GLU A 32 -1.81 -16.22 -20.69
CA GLU A 32 -2.47 -15.32 -19.74
C GLU A 32 -1.54 -14.96 -18.58
N PHE A 33 -0.82 -15.93 -18.01
CA PHE A 33 0.14 -15.68 -16.96
C PHE A 33 1.32 -14.81 -17.43
N ALA A 34 1.79 -15.02 -18.67
CA ALA A 34 2.82 -14.18 -19.27
C ALA A 34 2.33 -12.73 -19.43
N LEU A 35 1.09 -12.53 -19.89
CA LEU A 35 0.47 -11.21 -19.98
C LEU A 35 0.37 -10.53 -18.62
N GLU A 36 -0.10 -11.25 -17.60
CA GLU A 36 -0.23 -10.71 -16.24
C GLU A 36 1.13 -10.35 -15.64
N LYS A 37 2.15 -11.19 -15.86
CA LYS A 37 3.54 -10.87 -15.47
C LYS A 37 4.06 -9.60 -16.16
N ALA A 38 3.74 -9.41 -17.44
CA ALA A 38 4.13 -8.21 -18.18
C ALA A 38 3.40 -6.96 -17.67
N ARG A 39 2.10 -7.05 -17.36
CA ARG A 39 1.32 -5.96 -16.75
C ARG A 39 1.90 -5.56 -15.39
N ASN A 40 2.22 -6.52 -14.54
CA ASN A 40 2.84 -6.27 -13.24
C ASN A 40 4.21 -5.59 -13.37
N ARG A 41 5.00 -5.98 -14.38
CA ARG A 41 6.28 -5.31 -14.69
C ARG A 41 6.06 -3.85 -15.11
N LEU A 42 5.13 -3.60 -16.02
CA LEU A 42 4.78 -2.25 -16.47
C LEU A 42 4.34 -1.37 -15.29
N LEU A 43 3.39 -1.85 -14.48
CA LEU A 43 2.92 -1.15 -13.28
C LEU A 43 4.05 -0.80 -12.31
N THR A 44 4.98 -1.73 -12.10
CA THR A 44 6.15 -1.50 -11.23
C THR A 44 7.02 -0.35 -11.74
N LEU A 45 7.23 -0.28 -13.06
CA LEU A 45 8.03 0.77 -13.69
C LEU A 45 7.30 2.13 -13.63
N GLU A 46 5.99 2.16 -13.89
CA GLU A 46 5.16 3.36 -13.78
C GLU A 46 5.15 3.91 -12.35
N LEU A 47 4.99 3.04 -11.34
CA LEU A 47 5.08 3.44 -9.94
C LEU A 47 6.46 3.99 -9.58
N ARG A 48 7.54 3.44 -10.14
CA ARG A 48 8.90 3.97 -9.96
C ARG A 48 9.04 5.36 -10.58
N ASN A 49 8.50 5.56 -11.79
CA ASN A 49 8.55 6.84 -12.49
C ASN A 49 7.75 7.92 -11.74
N LEU A 50 6.58 7.56 -11.21
CA LEU A 50 5.77 8.45 -10.35
C LEU A 50 6.51 8.84 -9.07
N LYS A 51 7.19 7.89 -8.41
CA LYS A 51 8.02 8.19 -7.23
C LYS A 51 9.17 9.13 -7.55
N GLN A 52 9.88 8.90 -8.66
CA GLN A 52 10.95 9.81 -9.11
C GLN A 52 10.43 11.21 -9.41
N GLY A 53 9.27 11.34 -10.07
CA GLY A 53 8.64 12.63 -10.32
C GLY A 53 8.21 13.38 -9.04
N ARG A 54 7.91 12.66 -7.96
CA ARG A 54 7.57 13.22 -6.65
C ARG A 54 8.79 13.72 -5.89
N GLU A 55 9.90 13.00 -5.94
CA GLU A 55 11.17 13.45 -5.33
C GLU A 55 11.74 14.68 -6.04
N VAL A 56 11.64 14.74 -7.38
CA VAL A 56 12.15 15.86 -8.18
C VAL A 56 11.32 17.15 -8.00
N ARG A 57 10.00 17.06 -7.70
CA ARG A 57 9.13 18.22 -7.47
C ARG A 57 8.90 18.56 -5.99
N GLY A 58 9.52 17.82 -5.07
CA GLY A 58 9.12 17.78 -3.66
C GLY A 58 10.22 18.04 -2.65
N SER A 59 11.38 18.59 -3.03
CA SER A 59 12.43 19.00 -2.09
C SER A 59 12.08 20.29 -1.35
N SER A 60 10.94 20.31 -0.66
CA SER A 60 10.64 21.27 0.39
C SER A 60 9.59 20.69 1.35
N SER A 61 9.81 19.49 1.91
CA SER A 61 9.33 19.14 3.25
C SER A 61 9.95 17.82 3.75
N PRO A 62 10.26 17.72 5.05
CA PRO A 62 11.27 16.80 5.56
C PRO A 62 10.73 15.39 5.83
N LYS A 63 11.61 14.40 5.57
CA LYS A 63 11.67 13.06 6.15
C LYS A 63 10.44 12.62 6.97
N GLY A 64 9.55 11.87 6.35
CA GLY A 64 8.52 11.06 7.01
C GLY A 64 8.48 9.66 6.40
N ASN A 65 8.86 8.66 7.20
CA ASN A 65 8.77 7.20 7.04
C ASN A 65 8.17 6.60 5.74
N PRO A 66 8.83 5.60 5.12
CA PRO A 66 8.21 4.78 4.09
C PRO A 66 7.35 3.71 4.76
N GLY A 67 6.07 3.98 4.94
CA GLY A 67 5.13 3.00 5.44
C GLY A 67 3.75 3.61 5.60
N VAL A 68 2.92 3.40 4.58
CA VAL A 68 1.44 3.46 4.55
C VAL A 68 1.01 4.04 3.21
N VAL A 69 0.58 3.13 2.34
CA VAL A 69 -0.16 3.44 1.13
C VAL A 69 -1.60 3.75 1.54
N GLY A 70 -2.08 4.92 1.11
CA GLY A 70 -3.51 5.20 0.95
C GLY A 70 -4.16 6.01 2.09
N SER A 71 -4.42 7.28 1.82
CA SER A 71 -5.73 7.84 2.20
C SER A 71 -6.07 9.05 1.33
N ARG A 72 -7.02 8.84 0.42
CA ARG A 72 -7.82 9.88 -0.21
C ARG A 72 -8.83 10.32 0.85
N GLN A 73 -8.84 11.61 1.20
CA GLN A 73 -10.02 12.48 1.25
C GLN A 73 -9.81 13.65 2.22
N HIS A 74 -9.91 14.85 1.66
CA HIS A 74 -10.15 16.07 2.40
C HIS A 74 -11.51 16.01 3.08
N MET A 75 -11.56 16.22 4.40
CA MET A 75 -12.68 16.88 5.05
C MET A 75 -12.22 17.64 6.28
N ARG A 76 -12.40 18.97 6.19
CA ARG A 76 -12.67 19.97 7.23
C ARG A 76 -11.85 19.94 8.52
N GLN A 77 -11.10 21.04 8.69
CA GLN A 77 -10.52 21.51 9.94
C GLN A 77 -11.55 21.59 11.07
N ALA A 78 -11.18 21.09 12.25
CA ALA A 78 -11.67 21.54 13.54
C ALA A 78 -10.49 21.47 14.54
N PRO A 79 -10.20 22.53 15.33
CA PRO A 79 -9.02 22.57 16.18
C PRO A 79 -9.39 22.19 17.61
N PHE A 80 -9.08 20.96 18.05
CA PHE A 80 -9.19 20.63 19.48
C PHE A 80 -8.02 19.76 19.97
N THR A 81 -7.16 20.46 20.73
CA THR A 81 -6.55 20.06 22.01
C THR A 81 -5.78 18.73 22.10
N LYS A 82 -4.48 18.89 22.33
CA LYS A 82 -3.49 17.92 22.81
C LYS A 82 -4.04 17.01 23.93
N ARG A 83 -4.12 15.71 23.67
CA ARG A 83 -3.96 14.63 24.66
C ARG A 83 -3.17 13.50 24.01
N THR A 84 -1.86 13.45 24.28
CA THR A 84 -0.97 12.38 23.83
C THR A 84 -1.17 11.15 24.72
N ASN A 85 -2.18 10.34 24.41
CA ASN A 85 -2.15 8.92 24.78
C ASN A 85 -1.89 8.16 23.48
N SER A 86 -0.61 8.04 23.11
CA SER A 86 -0.21 7.06 22.11
C SER A 86 -0.37 5.68 22.75
N GLU A 87 -1.58 5.12 22.66
CA GLU A 87 -1.78 3.70 22.89
C GLU A 87 -0.83 2.98 21.93
N HIS A 88 0.18 2.36 22.52
CA HIS A 88 1.21 1.65 21.79
C HIS A 88 0.52 0.47 21.10
N LEU A 89 0.15 0.64 19.82
CA LEU A 89 -0.50 -0.45 19.09
C LEU A 89 0.41 -1.68 19.15
N PRO A 90 -0.10 -2.83 19.63
CA PRO A 90 0.70 -4.05 19.74
C PRO A 90 1.19 -4.45 18.36
N ARG A 91 2.51 -4.42 18.17
CA ARG A 91 3.16 -4.66 16.87
C ARG A 91 3.37 -6.15 16.61
N THR A 92 3.21 -6.99 17.64
CA THR A 92 3.36 -8.45 17.51
C THR A 92 2.08 -9.21 17.90
N ALA A 93 1.91 -10.43 17.38
CA ALA A 93 0.74 -11.27 17.69
C ALA A 93 0.60 -11.58 19.19
N ARG A 94 1.73 -11.71 19.89
CA ARG A 94 1.78 -11.92 21.35
C ARG A 94 1.23 -10.71 22.11
N GLU A 95 1.68 -9.51 21.76
CA GLU A 95 1.20 -8.28 22.39
C GLU A 95 -0.30 -8.05 22.11
N LYS A 96 -0.79 -8.44 20.93
CA LYS A 96 -2.23 -8.40 20.60
C LYS A 96 -3.05 -9.31 21.51
N ALA A 97 -2.57 -10.53 21.76
CA ALA A 97 -3.24 -11.48 22.64
C ALA A 97 -3.27 -10.98 24.09
N GLU A 98 -2.16 -10.42 24.58
CA GLU A 98 -2.07 -9.87 25.94
C GLU A 98 -2.97 -8.64 26.13
N ALA A 99 -2.98 -7.71 25.17
CA ALA A 99 -3.87 -6.55 25.19
C ALA A 99 -5.35 -6.95 25.14
N ALA A 100 -5.71 -7.92 24.29
CA ALA A 100 -7.08 -8.44 24.23
C ALA A 100 -7.49 -9.10 25.56
N PHE A 101 -6.59 -9.84 26.20
CA PHE A 101 -6.85 -10.47 27.49
C PHE A 101 -7.01 -9.43 28.62
N ALA A 102 -6.15 -8.41 28.67
CA ALA A 102 -6.27 -7.31 29.63
C ALA A 102 -7.59 -6.53 29.46
N ALA A 103 -8.02 -6.27 28.22
CA ALA A 103 -9.29 -5.60 27.94
C ALA A 103 -10.50 -6.40 28.46
N VAL A 104 -10.49 -7.74 28.29
CA VAL A 104 -11.55 -8.60 28.81
C VAL A 104 -11.60 -8.59 30.34
N GLN A 105 -10.44 -8.57 31.01
CA GLN A 105 -10.40 -8.47 32.48
C GLN A 105 -10.88 -7.12 33.00
N GLY A 106 -10.55 -6.01 32.33
CA GLY A 106 -11.05 -4.69 32.69
C GLY A 106 -12.57 -4.58 32.59
N ILE A 107 -13.17 -5.14 31.53
CA ILE A 107 -14.63 -5.18 31.34
C ILE A 107 -15.30 -6.10 32.38
N ALA A 108 -14.62 -7.16 32.83
CA ALA A 108 -15.12 -8.05 33.88
C ALA A 108 -15.14 -7.42 35.28
N ALA A 109 -14.23 -6.47 35.57
CA ALA A 109 -14.24 -5.69 36.80
C ALA A 109 -15.37 -4.65 36.83
N GLU A 110 -15.67 -4.02 35.68
CA GLU A 110 -16.74 -3.01 35.58
C GLU A 110 -18.15 -3.62 35.77
N LYS A 111 -18.34 -4.89 35.38
CA LYS A 111 -19.60 -5.62 35.63
C LYS A 111 -19.78 -6.13 37.07
N LYS A 112 -18.75 -6.11 37.92
CA LYS A 112 -18.87 -6.50 39.34
C LYS A 112 -19.07 -5.32 40.31
N GLY A 113 -19.09 -4.08 39.81
CA GLY A 113 -19.24 -2.86 40.62
C GLY A 113 -20.59 -2.15 40.50
N ARG A 114 -21.60 -2.77 39.88
CA ARG A 114 -22.97 -2.23 39.81
C ARG A 114 -23.97 -3.27 40.30
N VAL A 115 -23.96 -3.54 41.60
CA VAL A 115 -25.09 -3.64 42.56
C VAL A 115 -24.49 -3.53 43.96
#